data_AF-A0A2C6MCW0-F1
#
_entry.id   AF-A0A2C6MCW0-F1
#
_cell.length_a   1.000
_cell.length_b   1.000
_cell.length_c   1.000
_cell.angle_alpha   90.00
_cell.angle_beta   90.00
_cell.angle_gamma   90.00
#
_symmetry.space_group_name_H-M   'P 1'
#
loop_
_entity.id
_entity.type
_entity.pdbx_description
1 polymer ?
#
loop_
_entity_poly.entity_id
_entity_poly.type
_entity_poly.pdbx_seq_one_letter_code
_entity_poly.pdbx_strand_id
1 'polypeptide(L)'
;MKWVSDGGNHGQIILVKGSNGVVFRLDRKEYTIIRGNNATSAQMDVAPVSRENRLYLPARYVAEVFGYQMNFDTASNAVQIYPSTNQTPVTDAPEQKAPEMVKPDPSLVNGLLSTVLLLYSFMFY
;
A
#
# COMPACT_ATOMS: atom_id res chain seq x y z
N MET A 1 -18.28 -4.52 3.48
CA MET A 1 -17.35 -5.53 2.90
C MET A 1 -18.03 -6.15 1.69
N LYS A 2 -17.30 -6.36 0.59
CA LYS A 2 -17.81 -7.00 -0.62
C LYS A 2 -16.80 -8.05 -1.11
N TRP A 3 -17.30 -9.23 -1.44
CA TRP A 3 -16.55 -10.29 -2.11
C TRP A 3 -16.77 -10.19 -3.63
N VAL A 4 -15.71 -10.41 -4.40
CA VAL A 4 -15.75 -10.52 -5.88
C VAL A 4 -14.98 -11.77 -6.28
N SER A 5 -15.68 -12.76 -6.85
CA SER A 5 -15.03 -13.94 -7.44
C SER A 5 -14.56 -13.60 -8.86
N ASP A 6 -13.39 -14.10 -9.25
CA ASP A 6 -12.86 -13.96 -10.63
C ASP A 6 -13.22 -15.14 -11.55
N GLY A 7 -14.12 -16.03 -11.10
CA GLY A 7 -14.50 -17.24 -11.84
C GLY A 7 -13.58 -18.45 -11.61
N GLY A 8 -12.52 -18.31 -10.79
CA GLY A 8 -11.68 -19.43 -10.32
C GLY A 8 -11.76 -19.65 -8.80
N ASN A 9 -10.76 -20.34 -8.24
CA ASN A 9 -10.57 -20.52 -6.78
C ASN A 9 -10.05 -19.26 -6.07
N HIS A 10 -9.87 -18.17 -6.81
CA HIS A 10 -9.33 -16.93 -6.29
C HIS A 10 -10.44 -15.87 -6.24
N GLY A 11 -10.27 -14.89 -5.36
CA GLY A 11 -11.20 -13.79 -5.30
C GLY A 11 -10.63 -12.61 -4.56
N GLN A 12 -11.39 -11.53 -4.64
CA GLN A 12 -11.00 -10.22 -4.18
C GLN A 12 -11.94 -9.78 -3.05
N ILE A 13 -11.36 -9.17 -2.04
CA ILE A 13 -12.07 -8.66 -0.89
C ILE A 13 -11.94 -7.15 -0.90
N ILE A 14 -13.07 -6.46 -0.95
CA ILE A 14 -13.14 -5.01 -0.95
C ILE A 14 -13.72 -4.56 0.40
N LEU A 15 -12.93 -3.77 1.13
CA LEU A 15 -13.35 -3.10 2.35
C LEU A 15 -13.45 -1.60 2.05
N VAL A 16 -14.55 -0.96 2.45
CA VAL A 16 -14.79 0.47 2.24
C VAL A 16 -15.35 1.05 3.52
N LYS A 17 -14.85 2.22 3.92
CA LYS A 17 -15.34 3.04 5.03
C LYS A 17 -15.28 4.51 4.59
N GLY A 18 -16.44 5.10 4.31
CA GLY A 18 -16.51 6.45 3.75
C GLY A 18 -15.85 6.50 2.36
N SER A 19 -14.91 7.45 2.18
CA SER A 19 -14.13 7.62 0.95
C SER A 19 -12.85 6.76 0.90
N ASN A 20 -12.54 6.03 1.96
CA ASN A 20 -11.35 5.17 2.02
C ASN A 20 -11.75 3.72 1.82
N GLY A 21 -10.88 2.95 1.17
CA GLY A 21 -11.08 1.53 0.98
C GLY A 21 -9.77 0.77 0.75
N VAL A 22 -9.88 -0.54 0.76
CA VAL A 22 -8.78 -1.45 0.44
C VAL A 22 -9.31 -2.67 -0.31
N VAL A 23 -8.53 -3.10 -1.30
CA VAL A 23 -8.76 -4.31 -2.08
C VAL A 23 -7.64 -5.29 -1.79
N PHE A 24 -8.03 -6.48 -1.33
CA PHE A 24 -7.14 -7.61 -1.09
C PHE A 24 -7.40 -8.70 -2.11
N ARG A 25 -6.33 -9.32 -2.61
CA ARG A 25 -6.39 -10.54 -3.40
C ARG A 25 -5.97 -11.73 -2.55
N LEU A 26 -6.75 -12.81 -2.61
CA LEU A 26 -6.37 -14.07 -1.96
C LEU A 26 -5.02 -14.57 -2.45
N ASP A 27 -4.22 -15.10 -1.53
CA ASP A 27 -2.92 -15.74 -1.78
C ASP A 27 -1.88 -14.85 -2.49
N ARG A 28 -2.11 -13.52 -2.47
CA ARG A 28 -1.18 -12.51 -2.98
C ARG A 28 -0.74 -11.59 -1.85
N LYS A 29 0.52 -11.14 -1.93
CA LYS A 29 1.11 -10.14 -1.01
C LYS A 29 0.97 -8.70 -1.53
N GLU A 30 0.12 -8.50 -2.52
CA GLU A 30 -0.19 -7.20 -3.08
C GLU A 30 -1.62 -6.79 -2.69
N TYR A 31 -1.80 -5.51 -2.35
CA TYR A 31 -3.10 -4.94 -2.04
C TYR A 31 -3.22 -3.52 -2.60
N THR A 32 -4.45 -3.07 -2.84
CA THR A 32 -4.73 -1.74 -3.38
C THR A 32 -5.43 -0.88 -2.35
N ILE A 33 -4.89 0.30 -2.07
CA ILE A 33 -5.48 1.30 -1.17
C ILE A 33 -6.26 2.29 -2.01
N ILE A 34 -7.50 2.56 -1.63
CA ILE A 34 -8.38 3.56 -2.25
C ILE A 34 -8.50 4.74 -1.28
N ARG A 35 -8.14 5.95 -1.72
CA ARG A 35 -8.33 7.19 -0.96
C ARG A 35 -9.02 8.22 -1.86
N GLY A 36 -10.31 8.43 -1.65
CA GLY A 36 -11.12 9.25 -2.54
C GLY A 36 -11.09 8.69 -3.96
N ASN A 37 -10.56 9.47 -4.91
CA ASN A 37 -10.48 9.09 -6.32
C ASN A 37 -9.13 8.47 -6.71
N ASN A 38 -8.21 8.30 -5.75
CA ASN A 38 -6.89 7.73 -5.99
C ASN A 38 -6.83 6.26 -5.56
N ALA A 39 -6.16 5.45 -6.36
CA ALA A 39 -5.83 4.07 -6.03
C ALA A 39 -4.31 3.87 -6.10
N THR A 40 -3.74 3.21 -5.10
CA THR A 40 -2.30 2.94 -5.03
C THR A 40 -2.07 1.47 -4.67
N SER A 41 -1.19 0.80 -5.41
CA SER A 41 -0.78 -0.57 -5.08
C SER A 41 0.36 -0.56 -4.06
N ALA A 42 0.33 -1.49 -3.12
CA ALA A 42 1.34 -1.67 -2.10
C ALA A 42 1.57 -3.16 -1.81
N GLN A 43 2.72 -3.47 -1.20
CA GLN A 43 3.09 -4.82 -0.79
C GLN A 43 2.87 -5.02 0.72
N MET A 44 2.57 -6.25 1.11
CA MET A 44 2.40 -6.68 2.50
C MET A 44 3.21 -7.93 2.79
N ASP A 45 3.46 -8.20 4.07
CA ASP A 45 4.28 -9.32 4.53
C ASP A 45 3.55 -10.68 4.48
N VAL A 46 2.24 -10.67 4.70
CA VAL A 46 1.38 -11.86 4.79
C VAL A 46 0.22 -11.74 3.80
N ALA A 47 -0.04 -12.81 3.07
CA ALA A 47 -1.17 -12.87 2.13
C ALA A 47 -2.49 -13.19 2.89
N PRO A 48 -3.63 -12.60 2.46
CA PRO A 48 -4.97 -13.03 2.82
C PRO A 48 -5.18 -14.50 2.45
N VAL A 49 -5.80 -15.25 3.36
CA VAL A 49 -6.07 -16.67 3.14
C VAL A 49 -7.53 -17.01 3.38
N SER A 50 -8.04 -17.96 2.60
CA SER A 50 -9.32 -18.60 2.85
C SER A 50 -9.09 -19.94 3.54
N ARG A 51 -9.69 -20.14 4.71
CA ARG A 51 -9.63 -21.42 5.46
C ARG A 51 -10.99 -21.69 6.08
N GLU A 52 -11.48 -22.91 5.95
CA GLU A 52 -12.76 -23.33 6.56
C GLU A 52 -13.92 -22.36 6.25
N ASN A 53 -14.05 -21.94 4.99
CA ASN A 53 -15.07 -20.98 4.56
C ASN A 53 -14.97 -19.58 5.22
N ARG A 54 -13.85 -19.26 5.87
CA ARG A 54 -13.57 -17.97 6.49
C ARG A 54 -12.39 -17.29 5.81
N LEU A 55 -12.51 -15.99 5.64
CA LEU A 55 -11.47 -15.14 5.09
C LEU A 55 -10.68 -14.51 6.23
N TYR A 56 -9.37 -14.74 6.23
CA TYR A 56 -8.44 -14.19 7.20
C TYR A 56 -7.60 -13.11 6.53
N LEU A 57 -7.70 -11.90 7.09
CA LEU A 57 -7.01 -10.73 6.58
C LEU A 57 -5.85 -10.33 7.51
N PRO A 58 -4.74 -9.82 6.96
CA PRO A 58 -3.67 -9.20 7.74
C PRO A 58 -4.17 -7.99 8.53
N ALA A 59 -4.29 -8.12 9.86
CA ALA A 59 -4.92 -7.11 10.71
C ALA A 59 -4.25 -5.72 10.62
N ARG A 60 -2.90 -5.68 10.56
CA ARG A 60 -2.10 -4.44 10.46
C ARG A 60 -2.54 -3.59 9.27
N TYR A 61 -2.54 -4.19 8.08
CA TYR A 61 -2.82 -3.49 6.82
C TYR A 61 -4.27 -3.03 6.72
N VAL A 62 -5.20 -3.80 7.29
CA VAL A 62 -6.59 -3.35 7.41
C VAL A 62 -6.69 -2.12 8.32
N ALA A 63 -6.04 -2.15 9.50
CA ALA A 63 -6.09 -1.07 10.47
C ALA A 63 -5.49 0.25 9.92
N GLU A 64 -4.29 0.17 9.31
CA GLU A 64 -3.57 1.33 8.79
C GLU A 64 -4.32 2.08 7.69
N VAL A 65 -4.99 1.35 6.78
CA VAL A 65 -5.81 1.98 5.72
C VAL A 65 -6.94 2.81 6.32
N PHE A 66 -7.51 2.37 7.44
CA PHE A 66 -8.61 3.06 8.10
C PHE A 66 -8.17 4.07 9.16
N GLY A 67 -6.87 4.41 9.20
CA GLY A 67 -6.32 5.44 10.07
C GLY A 67 -6.06 4.98 11.50
N TYR A 68 -5.90 3.68 11.72
CA TYR A 68 -5.49 3.13 13.01
C TYR A 68 -4.03 2.67 12.95
N GLN A 69 -3.35 2.77 14.07
CA GLN A 69 -2.03 2.17 14.25
C GLN A 69 -2.17 0.87 15.05
N MET A 70 -1.30 -0.08 14.76
CA MET A 70 -1.28 -1.38 15.44
C MET A 70 0.09 -1.59 16.09
N ASN A 71 0.09 -1.80 17.40
CA ASN A 71 1.25 -2.23 18.15
C ASN A 71 1.03 -3.64 18.71
N PHE A 72 2.08 -4.45 18.72
CA PHE A 72 2.05 -5.74 19.42
C PHE A 72 2.87 -5.62 20.70
N ASP A 73 2.19 -5.73 21.84
CA ASP A 73 2.84 -5.76 23.14
C ASP A 73 3.24 -7.21 23.45
N THR A 74 4.55 -7.47 23.35
CA THR A 74 5.13 -8.79 23.61
C THR A 74 5.07 -9.18 25.08
N ALA A 75 5.01 -8.21 26.01
CA ALA A 75 4.95 -8.50 27.43
C ALA A 75 3.57 -9.06 27.84
N SER A 76 2.50 -8.54 27.24
CA SER A 76 1.12 -8.98 27.50
C SER A 76 0.53 -9.92 26.46
N ASN A 77 1.28 -10.23 25.38
CA ASN A 77 0.80 -10.96 24.21
C ASN A 77 -0.50 -10.35 23.63
N ALA A 78 -0.60 -9.02 23.65
CA ALA A 78 -1.79 -8.29 23.26
C ALA A 78 -1.54 -7.43 22.01
N VAL A 79 -2.56 -7.38 21.15
CA VAL A 79 -2.60 -6.43 20.02
C VAL A 79 -3.30 -5.16 20.49
N GLN A 80 -2.60 -4.04 20.41
CA GLN A 80 -3.13 -2.72 20.73
C GLN A 80 -3.44 -1.99 19.43
N ILE A 81 -4.68 -1.50 19.30
CA ILE A 81 -5.15 -0.73 18.15
C ILE A 81 -5.66 0.61 18.66
N TYR A 82 -5.12 1.69 18.13
CA TYR A 82 -5.49 3.05 18.52
C TYR A 82 -5.60 3.96 17.29
N PRO A 83 -6.46 4.99 17.32
CA PRO A 83 -6.52 5.98 16.24
C PRO A 83 -5.14 6.61 16.04
N SER A 84 -4.71 6.76 14.79
CA SER A 84 -3.50 7.52 14.48
C SER A 84 -3.75 9.00 14.80
N THR A 85 -3.27 9.49 15.93
CA THR A 85 -3.49 10.88 16.37
C THR A 85 -2.67 11.92 15.59
N ASN A 86 -1.85 11.49 14.63
CA ASN A 86 -1.13 12.39 13.72
C ASN A 86 -1.41 11.98 12.26
N GLN A 87 -2.03 12.88 11.50
CA GLN A 87 -1.91 12.89 10.05
C GLN A 87 -0.78 13.86 9.67
N THR A 88 0.45 13.41 9.83
CA THR A 88 1.46 13.75 8.82
C THR A 88 1.34 12.67 7.76
N PRO A 89 1.33 12.99 6.45
CA PRO A 89 1.61 12.00 5.42
C PRO A 89 2.89 11.27 5.85
N VAL A 90 2.98 9.97 5.63
CA VAL A 90 4.20 9.18 5.87
C VAL A 90 5.39 9.76 5.10
N THR A 91 6.01 10.77 5.70
CA THR A 91 7.44 10.94 5.81
C THR A 91 7.78 10.34 7.17
N ASP A 92 8.71 9.38 7.17
CA ASP A 92 9.35 8.72 8.33
C ASP A 92 8.65 7.51 8.97
N ALA A 93 8.70 6.38 8.26
CA ALA A 93 9.04 5.09 8.90
C ALA A 93 10.56 5.03 9.06
N PRO A 94 11.13 4.40 10.11
CA PRO A 94 12.56 4.32 10.29
C PRO A 94 13.19 3.66 9.06
N GLU A 95 14.18 4.35 8.51
CA GLU A 95 15.09 3.94 7.46
C GLU A 95 15.41 2.44 7.52
N GLN A 96 14.64 1.64 6.76
CA GLN A 96 15.15 0.38 6.25
C GLN A 96 16.26 0.76 5.29
N LYS A 97 17.50 0.45 5.66
CA LYS A 97 18.72 0.70 4.89
C LYS A 97 18.60 0.10 3.47
N ALA A 98 17.99 0.84 2.55
CA ALA A 98 18.26 0.75 1.12
C ALA A 98 19.73 1.17 0.90
N PRO A 99 20.45 0.63 -0.11
CA PRO A 99 21.80 1.10 -0.39
C PRO A 99 21.74 2.62 -0.55
N GLU A 100 22.54 3.32 0.26
CA GLU A 100 22.59 4.76 0.36
C GLU A 100 22.58 5.39 -1.04
N MET A 101 21.44 5.97 -1.43
CA MET A 101 21.34 6.72 -2.68
C MET A 101 22.16 8.00 -2.50
N VAL A 102 23.39 7.99 -3.02
CA VAL A 102 24.19 9.19 -3.24
C VAL A 102 23.30 10.20 -3.96
N LYS A 103 23.04 11.34 -3.30
CA LYS A 103 22.24 12.43 -3.88
C LYS A 103 22.80 12.74 -5.27
N PRO A 104 22.02 12.68 -6.36
CA PRO A 104 22.54 13.02 -7.67
C PRO A 104 23.01 14.47 -7.62
N ASP A 105 24.26 14.68 -8.02
CA ASP A 105 24.85 16.00 -8.13
C ASP A 105 23.89 16.90 -8.92
N PRO A 106 23.47 18.06 -8.37
CA PRO A 106 22.56 18.99 -9.05
C PRO A 106 23.06 19.45 -10.43
N SER A 107 24.33 19.21 -10.76
CA SER A 107 24.88 19.40 -12.11
C SER A 107 24.30 18.47 -13.18
N LEU A 108 23.71 17.31 -12.83
CA LEU A 108 23.24 16.30 -13.79
C LEU A 108 21.77 16.47 -14.21
N VAL A 109 20.97 17.26 -13.49
CA VAL A 109 19.52 17.39 -13.74
C VAL A 109 19.21 18.27 -14.97
N ASN A 110 20.14 19.16 -15.33
CA ASN A 110 19.98 20.08 -16.46
C ASN A 110 20.32 19.46 -17.82
N GLY A 111 20.95 18.27 -17.84
CA GLY A 111 21.31 17.56 -19.08
C GLY A 111 20.24 16.58 -19.58
N LEU A 112 19.51 15.93 -18.67
CA LEU A 112 18.60 14.84 -19.01
C LEU A 112 17.21 15.33 -19.48
N LEU A 113 16.74 16.48 -18.96
CA LEU A 113 15.45 17.05 -19.35
C LEU A 113 15.43 17.55 -20.80
N SER A 114 16.59 17.95 -21.35
CA SER A 114 16.69 18.44 -22.73
C SER A 114 16.53 17.30 -23.76
N THR A 115 17.00 16.08 -23.44
CA THR A 115 16.95 14.93 -24.35
C THR A 115 15.60 14.21 -24.29
N VAL A 116 14.97 14.14 -23.11
CA VAL A 116 13.65 13.50 -22.95
C VAL A 116 12.54 14.33 -23.60
N LEU A 117 12.66 15.67 -23.60
CA LEU A 117 11.70 16.56 -24.27
C LEU A 117 11.78 16.48 -25.81
N LEU A 118 12.97 16.22 -26.37
CA LEU A 118 13.17 16.05 -27.82
C LEU A 118 12.52 14.76 -28.37
N LEU A 119 12.48 13.68 -27.58
CA LEU A 119 11.87 12.41 -28.00
C LEU A 119 10.33 12.47 -28.00
N TYR A 120 9.71 13.32 -27.16
CA TYR A 120 8.25 13.47 -27.13
C TYR A 120 7.67 14.29 -28.29
N SER A 121 8.49 15.02 -29.06
CA SER A 121 8.05 15.77 -30.24
C SER A 121 7.82 14.91 -31.50
N PHE A 122 8.26 13.64 -31.50
CA PHE A 122 8.12 12.74 -32.66
C PHE A 122 6.95 11.75 -32.55
N MET A 123 6.23 11.71 -31.43
CA MET A 123 5.07 10.82 -31.23
C MET A 123 3.71 11.49 -31.45
N PHE A 124 3.70 12.73 -31.93
CA PHE A 124 2.49 13.41 -32.42
C PHE A 124 2.75 13.94 -33.83
N TYR A 125 2.63 13.05 -34.82
CA TYR A 125 2.34 13.40 -36.21
C TYR A 125 1.39 12.35 -36.79
#